data_AF-A0A364L9K0-F1
#
_entry.id   AF-A0A364L9K0-F1
#
_cell.length_a   1.000
_cell.length_b   1.000
_cell.length_c   1.000
_cell.angle_alpha   90.00
_cell.angle_beta   90.00
_cell.angle_gamma   90.00
#
_symmetry.space_group_name_H-M   'P 1'
#
loop_
_entity.id
_entity.type
_entity.pdbx_description
1 polymer ?
#
loop_
_entity_poly.entity_id
_entity_poly.type
_entity_poly.pdbx_seq_one_letter_code
_entity_poly.pdbx_strand_id
1 'polypeptide(L)'
;MTTRYRVEYALKGLLAVPFVLHSQPTVVFHEESVKLAAVATATQKRYAEIMRDVELLINDHIHHENDNLPGKSKLKLLVPAVGQFFTPLLLEDAFIYQDQRRHISRRRFVAPSFNDVRLTLNTAQLMGLVRSSAIRLLTFDGDVTLYEDGCCLADDNPVLPRLIQLLGQGKKIGIVTAAGYTEPSHYYLRLKGLLDAVKGNESLTEEQKSGLIVMGGESNFLFRYDQSAPHLLTYVPRSEWMLDEMHAWDDKNIDELLDVAEASLRECVSNLSLPAMVLRKERAVGIYPTKGHKMHREQLEETVLVVQNMVERSEVGKKLPFCAFNGGNDVFIDIGDKSWGVRACQRYFGGIDRSMTLHVGDQFLSAGANDFKARTACTTAWIANPAETVQLLDEMFDLEGDYSKGKK
;
A
#
# COMPACT_ATOMS: atom_id res chain seq x y z
N MET A 1 -2.86 1.31 19.37
CA MET A 1 -1.63 1.69 20.13
C MET A 1 -0.35 1.18 19.46
N THR A 2 -0.21 1.32 18.12
CA THR A 2 0.88 0.77 17.29
C THR A 2 1.80 1.84 16.67
N THR A 3 1.64 3.10 17.06
CA THR A 3 2.38 4.26 16.53
C THR A 3 3.80 4.41 17.08
N ARG A 4 4.21 3.61 18.08
CA ARG A 4 5.50 3.78 18.79
C ARG A 4 6.74 3.15 18.14
N TYR A 5 6.61 2.35 17.07
CA TYR A 5 7.74 1.59 16.50
C TYR A 5 7.76 1.56 14.97
N ARG A 6 7.38 2.66 14.31
CA ARG A 6 7.52 2.76 12.85
C ARG A 6 8.77 3.55 12.48
N VAL A 7 9.48 3.12 11.44
CA VAL A 7 10.70 3.76 10.94
C VAL A 7 10.43 5.23 10.58
N GLU A 8 9.25 5.51 10.04
CA GLU A 8 8.78 6.85 9.67
C GLU A 8 8.73 7.82 10.88
N TYR A 9 8.28 7.34 12.05
CA TYR A 9 8.23 8.16 13.26
C TYR A 9 9.63 8.40 13.86
N ALA A 10 10.50 7.38 13.81
CA ALA A 10 11.88 7.52 14.25
C ALA A 10 12.65 8.51 13.37
N LEU A 11 12.51 8.40 12.04
CA LEU A 11 13.09 9.33 11.07
C LEU A 11 12.61 10.77 11.31
N LYS A 12 11.30 10.97 11.50
CA LYS A 12 10.76 12.31 11.84
C LYS A 12 11.44 12.89 13.09
N GLY A 13 11.68 12.08 14.11
CA GLY A 13 12.40 12.49 15.32
C GLY A 13 13.84 12.91 15.04
N LEU A 14 14.57 12.12 14.23
CA LEU A 14 15.96 12.44 13.85
C LEU A 14 16.04 13.75 13.05
N LEU A 15 15.10 13.99 12.14
CA LEU A 15 15.04 15.20 11.32
C LEU A 15 14.54 16.43 12.08
N ALA A 16 13.94 16.27 13.27
CA ALA A 16 13.60 17.43 14.10
C ALA A 16 14.85 18.11 14.69
N VAL A 17 15.94 17.36 14.90
CA VAL A 17 17.15 17.88 15.54
C VAL A 17 17.84 18.96 14.68
N PRO A 18 18.14 18.73 13.38
CA PRO A 18 18.73 19.78 12.57
C PRO A 18 17.79 20.98 12.40
N PHE A 19 16.47 20.77 12.38
CA PHE A 19 15.51 21.87 12.34
C PHE A 19 15.68 22.80 13.54
N VAL A 20 15.68 22.26 14.77
CA VAL A 20 15.83 23.06 16.00
C VAL A 20 17.17 23.80 16.04
N LEU A 21 18.25 23.16 15.60
CA LEU A 21 19.58 23.77 15.59
C LEU A 21 19.73 24.90 14.56
N HIS A 22 18.98 24.86 13.46
CA HIS A 22 19.05 25.86 12.38
C HIS A 22 17.84 26.81 12.35
N SER A 23 16.82 26.59 13.20
CA SER A 23 15.69 27.51 13.34
C SER A 23 16.14 28.79 14.02
N GLN A 24 15.99 29.93 13.34
CA GLN A 24 16.33 31.24 13.90
C GLN A 24 15.09 31.92 14.51
N PRO A 25 15.23 32.65 15.64
CA PRO A 25 14.15 33.48 16.16
C PRO A 25 13.81 34.63 15.19
N THR A 26 12.55 35.06 15.28
CA THR A 26 11.68 35.79 14.32
C THR A 26 12.17 37.13 13.74
N VAL A 27 13.42 37.56 13.93
CA VAL A 27 13.83 38.97 13.71
C VAL A 27 14.55 39.20 12.38
N VAL A 28 14.90 38.17 11.60
CA VAL A 28 15.74 38.34 10.40
C VAL A 28 15.13 37.73 9.14
N PHE A 29 13.92 38.15 8.75
CA PHE A 29 13.44 37.93 7.37
C PHE A 29 13.96 38.99 6.39
N HIS A 30 14.51 40.10 6.90
CA HIS A 30 14.89 41.25 6.09
C HIS A 30 16.40 41.37 5.78
N GLU A 31 17.27 40.50 6.29
CA GLU A 31 18.71 40.66 6.07
C GLU A 31 19.34 39.44 5.37
N GLU A 32 19.79 39.70 4.14
CA GLU A 32 20.73 38.92 3.33
C GLU A 32 20.26 37.52 2.86
N SER A 33 19.66 37.49 1.67
CA SER A 33 19.32 36.26 0.92
C SER A 33 20.47 35.25 0.83
N VAL A 34 21.72 35.72 0.80
CA VAL A 34 22.94 34.90 0.79
C VAL A 34 23.12 34.12 2.09
N LYS A 35 22.90 34.75 3.25
CA LYS A 35 22.97 34.08 4.56
C LYS A 35 21.85 33.03 4.68
N LEU A 36 20.64 33.35 4.24
CA LEU A 36 19.52 32.41 4.25
C LEU A 36 19.75 31.19 3.36
N ALA A 37 20.35 31.39 2.17
CA ALA A 37 20.73 30.32 1.26
C ALA A 37 21.84 29.42 1.83
N ALA A 38 22.85 30.02 2.48
CA ALA A 38 23.91 29.28 3.17
C ALA A 38 23.34 28.42 4.31
N VAL A 39 22.43 28.96 5.12
CA VAL A 39 21.75 28.20 6.18
C VAL A 39 20.93 27.06 5.59
N ALA A 40 20.17 27.30 4.52
CA ALA A 40 19.39 26.24 3.86
C ALA A 40 20.28 25.11 3.34
N THR A 41 21.42 25.45 2.74
CA THR A 41 22.41 24.48 2.25
C THR A 41 23.00 23.65 3.40
N ALA A 42 23.36 24.30 4.51
CA ALA A 42 23.84 23.61 5.71
C ALA A 42 22.77 22.67 6.30
N THR A 43 21.51 23.13 6.37
CA THR A 43 20.38 22.32 6.84
C THR A 43 20.12 21.12 5.92
N GLN A 44 20.13 21.31 4.60
CA GLN A 44 19.97 20.24 3.62
C GLN A 44 21.07 19.18 3.78
N LYS A 45 22.33 19.61 3.88
CA LYS A 45 23.47 18.71 4.09
C LYS A 45 23.28 17.87 5.35
N ARG A 46 22.80 18.47 6.44
CA ARG A 46 22.58 17.74 7.69
C ARG A 46 21.44 16.72 7.60
N TYR A 47 20.36 17.05 6.90
CA TYR A 47 19.29 16.09 6.64
C TYR A 47 19.76 14.93 5.74
N ALA A 48 20.50 15.24 4.68
CA ALA A 48 21.09 14.24 3.79
C ALA A 48 22.04 13.29 4.53
N GLU A 49 22.91 13.82 5.40
CA GLU A 49 23.80 13.01 6.26
C GLU A 49 23.00 12.03 7.14
N ILE A 50 21.94 12.50 7.80
CA ILE A 50 21.09 11.64 8.64
C ILE A 50 20.41 10.55 7.79
N MET A 51 19.90 10.91 6.62
CA MET A 51 19.28 9.95 5.70
C MET A 51 20.28 8.89 5.25
N ARG A 52 21.51 9.29 4.91
CA ARG A 52 22.60 8.36 4.57
C ARG A 52 22.95 7.43 5.73
N ASP A 53 23.05 7.95 6.94
CA ASP A 53 23.37 7.12 8.12
C ASP A 53 22.28 6.07 8.38
N VAL A 54 21.01 6.42 8.15
CA VAL A 54 19.90 5.46 8.26
C VAL A 54 19.88 4.48 7.09
N GLU A 55 20.18 4.94 5.88
CA GLU A 55 20.33 4.08 4.70
C GLU A 55 21.41 3.00 4.92
N LEU A 56 22.55 3.37 5.53
CA LEU A 56 23.58 2.40 5.90
C LEU A 56 23.08 1.34 6.90
N LEU A 57 22.24 1.71 7.86
CA LEU A 57 21.60 0.74 8.78
C LEU A 57 20.63 -0.20 8.08
N ILE A 58 19.92 0.30 7.06
CA ILE A 58 19.01 -0.51 6.24
C ILE A 58 19.80 -1.48 5.35
N ASN A 59 20.86 -1.00 4.70
CA ASN A 59 21.73 -1.85 3.88
C ASN A 59 22.40 -2.94 4.72
N ASP A 60 22.89 -2.62 5.92
CA ASP A 60 23.39 -3.62 6.89
C ASP A 60 22.32 -4.66 7.23
N HIS A 61 21.07 -4.23 7.44
CA HIS A 61 19.97 -5.16 7.70
C HIS A 61 19.67 -6.08 6.53
N ILE A 62 19.65 -5.55 5.30
CA ILE A 62 19.47 -6.33 4.07
C ILE A 62 20.58 -7.38 3.93
N HIS A 63 21.84 -7.00 4.17
CA HIS A 63 22.97 -7.93 4.15
C HIS A 63 22.82 -9.03 5.20
N HIS A 64 22.45 -8.66 6.43
CA HIS A 64 22.18 -9.63 7.50
C HIS A 64 21.11 -10.65 7.13
N GLU A 65 20.02 -10.22 6.48
CA GLU A 65 18.93 -11.12 6.05
C GLU A 65 19.34 -12.00 4.87
N ASN A 66 19.99 -11.43 3.85
CA ASN A 66 20.38 -12.16 2.65
C ASN A 66 21.46 -13.21 2.93
N ASP A 67 22.43 -12.88 3.78
CA ASP A 67 23.56 -13.76 4.09
C ASP A 67 23.28 -14.68 5.30
N ASN A 68 22.07 -14.62 5.88
CA ASN A 68 21.65 -15.35 7.09
C ASN A 68 22.68 -15.22 8.23
N LEU A 69 23.21 -14.02 8.44
CA LEU A 69 24.25 -13.78 9.44
C LEU A 69 23.73 -14.07 10.85
N PRO A 70 24.56 -14.63 11.75
CA PRO A 70 24.15 -14.92 13.11
C PRO A 70 23.83 -13.62 13.88
N GLY A 71 22.78 -13.67 14.70
CA GLY A 71 22.33 -12.53 15.51
C GLY A 71 21.32 -11.62 14.81
N LYS A 72 21.04 -10.46 15.41
CA LYS A 72 20.12 -9.46 14.85
C LYS A 72 20.92 -8.26 14.33
N SER A 73 20.55 -7.74 13.15
CA SER A 73 21.09 -6.46 12.67
C SER A 73 20.83 -5.35 13.68
N LYS A 74 21.65 -4.29 13.63
CA LYS A 74 21.45 -3.13 14.51
C LYS A 74 20.06 -2.51 14.32
N LEU A 75 19.58 -2.44 13.07
CA LEU A 75 18.24 -1.94 12.77
C LEU A 75 17.15 -2.79 13.42
N LYS A 76 17.24 -4.13 13.36
CA LYS A 76 16.26 -5.03 13.99
C LYS A 76 16.25 -4.94 15.52
N LEU A 77 17.38 -4.60 16.14
CA LEU A 77 17.45 -4.33 17.57
C LEU A 77 16.75 -3.00 17.94
N LEU A 78 16.95 -1.96 17.15
CA LEU A 78 16.37 -0.62 17.38
C LEU A 78 14.87 -0.57 17.04
N VAL A 79 14.47 -1.29 15.99
CA VAL A 79 13.09 -1.35 15.50
C VAL A 79 12.69 -2.82 15.37
N PRO A 80 12.26 -3.50 16.46
CA PRO A 80 11.92 -4.92 16.43
C PRO A 80 10.84 -5.29 15.41
N ALA A 81 9.95 -4.34 15.09
CA ALA A 81 8.88 -4.48 14.11
C ALA A 81 9.33 -4.27 12.65
N VAL A 82 10.60 -3.96 12.37
CA VAL A 82 11.09 -3.80 11.00
C VAL A 82 10.92 -5.11 10.23
N GLY A 83 10.39 -5.01 9.01
CA GLY A 83 10.22 -6.12 8.10
C GLY A 83 11.39 -6.24 7.11
N GLN A 84 11.21 -7.13 6.15
CA GLN A 84 12.15 -7.33 5.06
C GLN A 84 12.13 -6.13 4.09
N PHE A 85 13.30 -5.81 3.52
CA PHE A 85 13.44 -4.86 2.42
C PHE A 85 13.76 -5.61 1.13
N PHE A 86 13.03 -5.35 0.05
CA PHE A 86 13.22 -6.04 -1.25
C PHE A 86 14.22 -5.33 -2.16
N THR A 87 14.55 -4.09 -1.85
CA THR A 87 15.53 -3.27 -2.56
C THR A 87 16.28 -2.40 -1.55
N PRO A 88 17.48 -1.91 -1.88
CA PRO A 88 18.10 -0.81 -1.15
C PRO A 88 17.15 0.41 -1.12
N LEU A 89 17.18 1.18 -0.03
CA LEU A 89 16.46 2.44 0.08
C LEU A 89 17.44 3.59 -0.02
N LEU A 90 17.47 4.27 -1.18
CA LEU A 90 18.38 5.38 -1.47
C LEU A 90 17.87 6.67 -0.80
N LEU A 91 17.90 6.71 0.54
CA LEU A 91 17.31 7.77 1.35
C LEU A 91 18.01 9.12 1.16
N GLU A 92 19.34 9.13 1.02
CA GLU A 92 20.07 10.39 0.81
C GLU A 92 19.64 11.05 -0.50
N ASP A 93 19.71 10.29 -1.60
CA ASP A 93 19.31 10.74 -2.94
C ASP A 93 17.82 11.13 -2.97
N ALA A 94 16.96 10.31 -2.36
CA ALA A 94 15.53 10.57 -2.31
C ALA A 94 15.20 11.85 -1.52
N PHE A 95 15.91 12.10 -0.42
CA PHE A 95 15.73 13.32 0.35
C PHE A 95 16.15 14.55 -0.47
N ILE A 96 17.30 14.50 -1.13
CA ILE A 96 17.77 15.59 -2.00
C ILE A 96 16.72 15.85 -3.11
N TYR A 97 16.20 14.80 -3.72
CA TYR A 97 15.18 14.89 -4.76
C TYR A 97 13.88 15.54 -4.27
N GLN A 98 13.37 15.13 -3.11
CA GLN A 98 12.16 15.73 -2.52
C GLN A 98 12.40 17.14 -1.99
N ASP A 99 13.59 17.44 -1.45
CA ASP A 99 13.93 18.78 -0.95
C ASP A 99 13.99 19.82 -2.08
N GLN A 100 14.44 19.43 -3.27
CA GLN A 100 14.42 20.30 -4.45
C GLN A 100 12.98 20.72 -4.84
N ARG A 101 12.01 19.85 -4.62
CA ARG A 101 10.59 20.07 -4.96
C ARG A 101 9.79 20.73 -3.84
N ARG A 102 10.06 20.35 -2.59
CA ARG A 102 9.26 20.70 -1.41
C ARG A 102 9.94 21.72 -0.49
N HIS A 103 11.18 22.08 -0.80
CA HIS A 103 11.99 23.07 -0.08
C HIS A 103 11.98 22.86 1.44
N ILE A 104 12.12 21.61 1.88
CA ILE A 104 12.06 21.20 3.29
C ILE A 104 13.14 21.91 4.10
N SER A 105 14.38 21.92 3.59
CA SER A 105 15.56 22.55 4.18
C SER A 105 15.49 24.08 4.23
N ARG A 106 14.59 24.71 3.47
CA ARG A 106 14.38 26.16 3.44
C ARG A 106 13.37 26.63 4.49
N ARG A 107 12.61 25.73 5.10
CA ARG A 107 11.62 26.08 6.13
C ARG A 107 12.34 26.52 7.41
N ARG A 108 11.77 27.51 8.10
CA ARG A 108 12.33 28.08 9.35
C ARG A 108 11.40 27.96 10.55
N PHE A 109 10.10 27.79 10.30
CA PHE A 109 9.07 27.70 11.34
C PHE A 109 8.37 26.34 11.38
N VAL A 110 8.57 25.53 10.35
CA VAL A 110 7.90 24.23 10.20
C VAL A 110 8.97 23.18 9.97
N ALA A 111 9.13 22.28 10.95
CA ALA A 111 10.00 21.12 10.84
C ALA A 111 9.52 20.16 9.74
N PRO A 112 10.39 19.25 9.25
CA PRO A 112 9.96 18.15 8.39
C PRO A 112 8.76 17.41 9.00
N SER A 113 7.67 17.35 8.23
CA SER A 113 6.44 16.70 8.64
C SER A 113 6.50 15.19 8.46
N PHE A 114 5.50 14.49 8.98
CA PHE A 114 5.34 13.06 8.70
C PHE A 114 5.18 12.79 7.19
N ASN A 115 4.44 13.65 6.49
CA ASN A 115 4.26 13.53 5.04
C ASN A 115 5.56 13.76 4.26
N ASP A 116 6.43 14.69 4.70
CA ASP A 116 7.74 14.87 4.07
C ASP A 116 8.59 13.58 4.16
N VAL A 117 8.59 12.92 5.33
CA VAL A 117 9.29 11.64 5.54
C VAL A 117 8.65 10.53 4.70
N ARG A 118 7.32 10.38 4.73
CA ARG A 118 6.57 9.37 3.97
C ARG A 118 6.84 9.49 2.47
N LEU A 119 6.79 10.69 1.92
CA LEU A 119 7.00 10.93 0.50
C LEU A 119 8.47 10.74 0.12
N THR A 120 9.42 11.09 0.99
CA THR A 120 10.83 10.75 0.80
C THR A 120 11.06 9.23 0.75
N LEU A 121 10.39 8.47 1.61
CA LEU A 121 10.47 7.01 1.59
C LEU A 121 9.83 6.40 0.34
N ASN A 122 8.71 6.96 -0.15
CA ASN A 122 8.14 6.56 -1.44
C ASN A 122 9.14 6.76 -2.57
N THR A 123 9.81 7.91 -2.63
CA THR A 123 10.88 8.19 -3.61
C THR A 123 12.05 7.22 -3.46
N ALA A 124 12.52 6.95 -2.25
CA ALA A 124 13.63 6.04 -2.01
C ALA A 124 13.32 4.61 -2.49
N GLN A 125 12.09 4.16 -2.29
CA GLN A 125 11.59 2.88 -2.79
C GLN A 125 11.52 2.85 -4.32
N LEU A 126 11.01 3.90 -4.96
CA LEU A 126 11.00 4.01 -6.44
C LEU A 126 12.42 3.97 -6.99
N MET A 127 13.33 4.78 -6.44
CA MET A 127 14.73 4.80 -6.86
C MET A 127 15.39 3.42 -6.69
N GLY A 128 15.13 2.73 -5.57
CA GLY A 128 15.61 1.38 -5.33
C GLY A 128 15.13 0.38 -6.39
N LEU A 129 13.83 0.38 -6.69
CA LEU A 129 13.23 -0.47 -7.73
C LEU A 129 13.78 -0.18 -9.13
N VAL A 130 13.79 1.09 -9.52
CA VAL A 130 14.23 1.54 -10.86
C VAL A 130 15.70 1.22 -11.09
N ARG A 131 16.56 1.44 -10.09
CA ARG A 131 18.01 1.25 -10.24
C ARG A 131 18.46 -0.20 -10.09
N SER A 132 17.71 -1.06 -9.40
CA SER A 132 18.14 -2.42 -9.05
C SER A 132 17.47 -3.53 -9.86
N SER A 133 16.15 -3.43 -10.10
CA SER A 133 15.37 -4.60 -10.52
C SER A 133 14.43 -4.35 -11.70
N ALA A 134 14.14 -3.09 -12.02
CA ALA A 134 13.09 -2.63 -12.95
C ALA A 134 11.68 -3.07 -12.53
N ILE A 135 10.72 -2.14 -12.54
CA ILE A 135 9.36 -2.42 -12.10
C ILE A 135 8.62 -3.18 -13.19
N ARG A 136 8.16 -4.41 -12.88
CA ARG A 136 7.41 -5.28 -13.80
C ARG A 136 5.95 -5.45 -13.42
N LEU A 137 5.62 -5.35 -12.15
CA LEU A 137 4.25 -5.43 -11.62
C LEU A 137 3.99 -4.22 -10.73
N LEU A 138 2.87 -3.53 -10.98
CA LEU A 138 2.30 -2.59 -10.04
C LEU A 138 0.99 -3.15 -9.54
N THR A 139 0.82 -3.21 -8.23
CA THR A 139 -0.46 -3.49 -7.61
C THR A 139 -1.01 -2.24 -6.95
N PHE A 140 -2.30 -2.02 -7.05
CA PHE A 140 -2.97 -0.84 -6.51
C PHE A 140 -4.08 -1.30 -5.58
N ASP A 141 -4.18 -0.68 -4.43
CA ASP A 141 -5.44 -0.65 -3.71
C ASP A 141 -6.50 0.13 -4.51
N GLY A 142 -7.77 -0.18 -4.26
CA GLY A 142 -8.89 0.53 -4.87
C GLY A 142 -9.17 1.86 -4.19
N ASP A 143 -9.91 1.80 -3.08
CA ASP A 143 -10.37 2.98 -2.34
C ASP A 143 -9.20 3.81 -1.81
N VAL A 144 -9.35 5.14 -1.88
CA VAL A 144 -8.38 6.17 -1.43
C VAL A 144 -7.02 6.15 -2.15
N THR A 145 -6.83 5.22 -3.07
CA THR A 145 -5.62 5.07 -3.87
C THR A 145 -5.87 5.38 -5.35
N LEU A 146 -6.86 4.75 -5.98
CA LEU A 146 -7.22 5.02 -7.38
C LEU A 146 -8.39 6.01 -7.52
N TYR A 147 -9.30 6.00 -6.54
CA TYR A 147 -10.48 6.86 -6.48
C TYR A 147 -10.81 7.17 -5.02
N GLU A 148 -11.59 8.21 -4.80
CA GLU A 148 -12.05 8.59 -3.46
C GLU A 148 -12.86 7.47 -2.80
N ASP A 149 -12.89 7.45 -1.46
CA ASP A 149 -13.56 6.41 -0.67
C ASP A 149 -15.03 6.20 -1.10
N GLY A 150 -15.40 4.95 -1.40
CA GLY A 150 -16.73 4.56 -1.81
C GLY A 150 -17.14 5.00 -3.23
N CYS A 151 -16.22 5.63 -3.98
CA CYS A 151 -16.46 6.05 -5.35
C CYS A 151 -16.04 4.97 -6.37
N CYS A 152 -16.23 5.29 -7.64
CA CYS A 152 -15.79 4.47 -8.77
C CYS A 152 -14.71 5.20 -9.56
N LEU A 153 -13.91 4.44 -10.30
CA LEU A 153 -12.93 4.98 -11.24
C LEU A 153 -13.65 5.49 -12.50
N ALA A 154 -13.89 6.80 -12.55
CA ALA A 154 -14.49 7.49 -13.68
C ALA A 154 -13.53 7.60 -14.88
N ASP A 155 -14.08 7.86 -16.06
CA ASP A 155 -13.39 7.96 -17.35
C ASP A 155 -12.51 9.21 -17.48
N ASP A 156 -12.77 10.25 -16.69
CA ASP A 156 -11.98 11.48 -16.62
C ASP A 156 -10.87 11.45 -15.55
N ASN A 157 -10.72 10.34 -14.83
CA ASN A 157 -9.77 10.27 -13.71
C ASN A 157 -8.31 10.39 -14.21
N PRO A 158 -7.51 11.31 -13.64
CA PRO A 158 -6.15 11.61 -14.11
C PRO A 158 -5.16 10.46 -13.99
N VAL A 159 -5.48 9.41 -13.22
CA VAL A 159 -4.65 8.20 -13.11
C VAL A 159 -4.74 7.34 -14.37
N LEU A 160 -5.85 7.38 -15.12
CA LEU A 160 -6.08 6.48 -16.26
C LEU A 160 -5.00 6.55 -17.34
N PRO A 161 -4.57 7.73 -17.83
CA PRO A 161 -3.49 7.81 -18.81
C PRO A 161 -2.18 7.16 -18.32
N ARG A 162 -1.89 7.21 -17.02
CA ARG A 162 -0.71 6.58 -16.44
C ARG A 162 -0.85 5.06 -16.41
N LEU A 163 -2.01 4.54 -16.02
CA LEU A 163 -2.28 3.10 -16.04
C LEU A 163 -2.18 2.54 -17.48
N ILE A 164 -2.71 3.25 -18.47
CA ILE A 164 -2.55 2.90 -19.88
C ILE A 164 -1.09 2.94 -20.31
N GLN A 165 -0.33 3.96 -19.91
CA GLN A 165 1.11 4.05 -20.21
C GLN A 165 1.90 2.87 -19.61
N LEU A 166 1.58 2.45 -18.38
CA LEU A 166 2.20 1.28 -17.74
C LEU A 166 1.97 0.00 -18.57
N LEU A 167 0.72 -0.26 -18.98
CA LEU A 167 0.40 -1.39 -19.85
C LEU A 167 1.11 -1.27 -21.21
N GLY A 168 1.16 -0.07 -21.77
CA GLY A 168 1.89 0.22 -23.02
C GLY A 168 3.41 -0.02 -22.92
N GLN A 169 3.98 0.04 -21.72
CA GLN A 169 5.37 -0.34 -21.43
C GLN A 169 5.53 -1.85 -21.13
N GLY A 170 4.45 -2.64 -21.24
CA GLY A 170 4.45 -4.08 -20.95
C GLY A 170 4.46 -4.43 -19.46
N LYS A 171 4.29 -3.45 -18.57
CA LYS A 171 4.17 -3.69 -17.13
C LYS A 171 2.81 -4.30 -16.83
N LYS A 172 2.74 -5.13 -15.79
CA LYS A 172 1.52 -5.77 -15.32
C LYS A 172 0.86 -4.93 -14.23
N ILE A 173 -0.47 -4.95 -14.18
CA ILE A 173 -1.29 -4.21 -13.22
C ILE A 173 -2.23 -5.16 -12.49
N GLY A 174 -2.18 -5.16 -11.16
CA GLY A 174 -3.16 -5.85 -10.32
C GLY A 174 -3.93 -4.87 -9.45
N ILE A 175 -5.26 -4.85 -9.55
CA ILE A 175 -6.10 -4.08 -8.62
C ILE A 175 -6.47 -5.00 -7.45
N VAL A 176 -5.93 -4.75 -6.26
CA VAL A 176 -6.13 -5.57 -5.06
C VAL A 176 -7.08 -4.84 -4.11
N THR A 177 -8.30 -5.35 -3.93
CA THR A 177 -9.35 -4.66 -3.18
C THR A 177 -9.98 -5.56 -2.12
N ALA A 178 -10.35 -4.96 -0.99
CA ALA A 178 -11.13 -5.62 0.06
C ALA A 178 -12.55 -5.97 -0.40
N ALA A 179 -13.08 -5.32 -1.45
CA ALA A 179 -14.38 -5.68 -2.00
C ALA A 179 -14.36 -7.11 -2.57
N GLY A 180 -15.08 -8.02 -1.92
CA GLY A 180 -15.21 -9.44 -2.31
C GLY A 180 -16.57 -9.76 -2.94
N TYR A 181 -16.66 -9.63 -4.26
CA TYR A 181 -17.80 -10.03 -5.09
C TYR A 181 -17.45 -11.30 -5.88
N THR A 182 -18.44 -12.16 -6.08
CA THR A 182 -18.32 -13.31 -6.98
C THR A 182 -18.59 -12.93 -8.43
N GLU A 183 -19.39 -11.88 -8.64
CA GLU A 183 -19.84 -11.45 -9.97
C GLU A 183 -18.91 -10.37 -10.55
N PRO A 184 -18.44 -10.53 -11.80
CA PRO A 184 -17.55 -9.56 -12.45
C PRO A 184 -18.21 -8.20 -12.68
N SER A 185 -19.54 -8.15 -12.77
CA SER A 185 -20.32 -6.92 -12.99
C SER A 185 -20.10 -5.87 -11.90
N HIS A 186 -19.93 -6.28 -10.64
CA HIS A 186 -19.69 -5.37 -9.53
C HIS A 186 -18.29 -4.73 -9.60
N TYR A 187 -17.27 -5.50 -9.98
CA TYR A 187 -15.93 -4.95 -10.23
C TYR A 187 -15.93 -4.01 -11.44
N TYR A 188 -16.66 -4.36 -12.50
CA TYR A 188 -16.81 -3.49 -13.66
C TYR A 188 -17.43 -2.13 -13.28
N LEU A 189 -18.47 -2.11 -12.44
CA LEU A 189 -19.05 -0.84 -11.99
C LEU A 189 -18.02 0.05 -11.27
N ARG A 190 -17.19 -0.54 -10.40
CA ARG A 190 -16.15 0.18 -9.65
C ARG A 190 -14.99 0.64 -10.55
N LEU A 191 -14.65 -0.13 -11.58
CA LEU A 191 -13.46 0.07 -12.42
C LEU A 191 -13.78 0.45 -13.87
N LYS A 192 -15.01 0.89 -14.14
CA LYS A 192 -15.53 1.12 -15.49
C LYS A 192 -14.60 1.98 -16.33
N GLY A 193 -14.14 3.11 -15.80
CA GLY A 193 -13.25 4.04 -16.51
C GLY A 193 -11.95 3.37 -16.98
N LEU A 194 -11.35 2.52 -16.15
CA LEU A 194 -10.13 1.78 -16.52
C LEU A 194 -10.40 0.69 -17.55
N LEU A 195 -11.42 -0.15 -17.33
CA LEU A 195 -11.70 -1.28 -18.21
C LEU A 195 -12.11 -0.80 -19.61
N ASP A 196 -12.92 0.26 -19.69
CA ASP A 196 -13.32 0.88 -20.94
C ASP A 196 -12.14 1.60 -21.62
N ALA A 197 -11.27 2.28 -20.86
CA ALA A 197 -10.06 2.88 -21.41
C ALA A 197 -9.11 1.84 -22.02
N VAL A 198 -8.93 0.68 -21.37
CA VAL A 198 -8.12 -0.43 -21.92
C VAL A 198 -8.77 -1.00 -23.18
N LYS A 199 -10.10 -1.17 -23.20
CA LYS A 199 -10.83 -1.68 -24.37
C LYS A 199 -10.74 -0.73 -25.57
N GLY A 200 -10.93 0.56 -25.33
CA GLY A 200 -10.95 1.59 -26.37
C GLY A 200 -9.57 2.02 -26.86
N ASN A 201 -8.49 1.55 -26.24
CA ASN A 201 -7.14 1.92 -26.63
C ASN A 201 -6.61 1.01 -27.75
N GLU A 202 -6.46 1.58 -28.94
CA GLU A 202 -5.95 0.88 -30.13
C GLU A 202 -4.42 0.74 -30.18
N SER A 203 -3.67 1.48 -29.35
CA SER A 203 -2.21 1.39 -29.31
C SER A 203 -1.71 0.26 -28.41
N LEU A 204 -2.55 -0.27 -27.52
CA LEU A 204 -2.24 -1.45 -26.72
C LEU A 204 -2.45 -2.74 -27.52
N THR A 205 -1.43 -3.59 -27.51
CA THR A 205 -1.55 -4.97 -28.01
C THR A 205 -2.42 -5.81 -27.07
N GLU A 206 -2.95 -6.93 -27.57
CA GLU A 206 -3.74 -7.85 -26.76
C GLU A 206 -2.95 -8.39 -25.55
N GLU A 207 -1.65 -8.68 -25.70
CA GLU A 207 -0.79 -9.10 -24.59
C GLU A 207 -0.64 -8.03 -23.50
N GLN A 208 -0.57 -6.75 -23.90
CA GLN A 208 -0.51 -5.63 -22.97
C GLN A 208 -1.84 -5.45 -22.24
N LYS A 209 -2.98 -5.56 -22.93
CA LYS A 209 -4.31 -5.52 -22.31
C LYS A 209 -4.52 -6.67 -21.31
N SER A 210 -4.08 -7.89 -21.67
CA SER A 210 -4.07 -9.05 -20.76
C SER A 210 -3.14 -8.88 -19.55
N GLY A 211 -2.36 -7.79 -19.48
CA GLY A 211 -1.57 -7.42 -18.32
C GLY A 211 -2.37 -6.86 -17.13
N LEU A 212 -3.70 -6.74 -17.23
CA LEU A 212 -4.58 -6.24 -16.18
C LEU A 212 -5.36 -7.38 -15.50
N ILE A 213 -5.29 -7.44 -14.16
CA ILE A 213 -6.11 -8.31 -13.31
C ILE A 213 -6.74 -7.56 -12.14
N VAL A 214 -7.81 -8.13 -11.58
CA VAL A 214 -8.48 -7.68 -10.35
C VAL A 214 -8.47 -8.81 -9.34
N MET A 215 -7.88 -8.55 -8.17
CA MET A 215 -7.89 -9.41 -6.99
C MET A 215 -8.88 -8.85 -5.96
N GLY A 216 -9.99 -9.55 -5.79
CA GLY A 216 -11.09 -9.17 -4.92
C GLY A 216 -11.15 -9.97 -3.60
N GLY A 217 -11.78 -9.36 -2.60
CA GLY A 217 -11.86 -9.92 -1.25
C GLY A 217 -10.48 -10.13 -0.65
N GLU A 218 -9.58 -9.18 -0.90
CA GLU A 218 -8.14 -9.18 -0.61
C GLU A 218 -7.32 -10.25 -1.34
N SER A 219 -7.72 -11.51 -1.23
CA SER A 219 -7.01 -12.67 -1.79
C SER A 219 -7.94 -13.84 -2.11
N ASN A 220 -9.22 -13.57 -2.40
CA ASN A 220 -10.25 -14.61 -2.51
C ASN A 220 -10.77 -14.82 -3.94
N PHE A 221 -10.82 -13.78 -4.78
CA PHE A 221 -11.33 -13.87 -6.14
C PHE A 221 -10.38 -13.21 -7.13
N LEU A 222 -9.99 -13.92 -8.19
CA LEU A 222 -9.18 -13.34 -9.26
C LEU A 222 -10.02 -13.23 -10.54
N PHE A 223 -9.96 -12.07 -11.18
CA PHE A 223 -10.53 -11.81 -12.50
C PHE A 223 -9.44 -11.28 -13.42
N ARG A 224 -9.39 -11.80 -14.64
CA ARG A 224 -8.53 -11.29 -15.70
C ARG A 224 -9.30 -10.40 -16.65
N TYR A 225 -8.63 -9.38 -17.19
CA TYR A 225 -9.20 -8.61 -18.29
C TYR A 225 -9.48 -9.52 -19.49
N ASP A 226 -10.69 -9.39 -20.04
CA ASP A 226 -11.17 -10.15 -21.19
C ASP A 226 -12.08 -9.28 -22.05
N GLN A 227 -11.55 -8.79 -23.17
CA GLN A 227 -12.27 -7.86 -24.06
C GLN A 227 -13.58 -8.46 -24.63
N SER A 228 -13.70 -9.79 -24.67
CA SER A 228 -14.87 -10.49 -25.19
C SER A 228 -15.99 -10.69 -24.15
N ALA A 229 -15.68 -10.55 -22.87
CA ALA A 229 -16.64 -10.78 -21.79
C ALA A 229 -17.62 -9.61 -21.61
N PRO A 230 -18.89 -9.85 -21.19
CA PRO A 230 -19.92 -8.81 -20.98
C PRO A 230 -19.55 -7.67 -20.02
N HIS A 231 -18.55 -7.87 -19.17
CA HIS A 231 -18.06 -6.90 -18.18
C HIS A 231 -16.53 -6.71 -18.24
N LEU A 232 -15.92 -7.11 -19.36
CA LEU A 232 -14.47 -7.02 -19.60
C LEU A 232 -13.61 -7.80 -18.60
N LEU A 233 -14.24 -8.68 -17.83
CA LEU A 233 -13.62 -9.46 -16.77
C LEU A 233 -14.14 -10.90 -16.83
N THR A 234 -13.21 -11.84 -16.77
CA THR A 234 -13.50 -13.28 -16.68
C THR A 234 -12.89 -13.83 -15.40
N TYR A 235 -13.69 -14.57 -14.63
CA TYR A 235 -13.24 -15.24 -13.41
C TYR A 235 -12.12 -16.23 -13.71
N VAL A 236 -11.09 -16.24 -12.87
CA VAL A 236 -9.98 -17.18 -12.95
C VAL A 236 -10.09 -18.20 -11.80
N PRO A 237 -10.23 -19.50 -12.12
CA PRO A 237 -10.26 -20.57 -11.12
C PRO A 237 -9.10 -20.50 -10.13
N ARG A 238 -9.41 -20.73 -8.85
CA ARG A 238 -8.44 -20.66 -7.74
C ARG A 238 -7.19 -21.52 -7.96
N SER A 239 -7.33 -22.68 -8.61
CA SER A 239 -6.22 -23.58 -8.95
C SER A 239 -5.15 -22.97 -9.86
N GLU A 240 -5.44 -21.88 -10.57
CA GLU A 240 -4.48 -21.24 -11.47
C GLU A 240 -3.56 -20.22 -10.77
N TRP A 241 -3.94 -19.71 -9.59
CA TRP A 241 -3.27 -18.56 -8.96
C TRP A 241 -3.02 -18.69 -7.47
N MET A 242 -3.70 -19.61 -6.78
CA MET A 242 -3.45 -19.86 -5.36
C MET A 242 -1.97 -20.19 -5.12
N LEU A 243 -1.47 -19.69 -3.99
CA LEU A 243 -0.14 -20.05 -3.52
C LEU A 243 -0.19 -21.41 -2.83
N ASP A 244 0.95 -22.10 -2.78
CA ASP A 244 1.07 -23.43 -2.16
C ASP A 244 0.63 -23.40 -0.69
N GLU A 245 0.94 -22.33 0.04
CA GLU A 245 0.53 -22.17 1.43
C GLU A 245 -0.99 -21.96 1.57
N MET A 246 -1.64 -21.34 0.58
CA MET A 246 -3.10 -21.17 0.59
C MET A 246 -3.83 -22.49 0.41
N HIS A 247 -3.24 -23.44 -0.32
CA HIS A 247 -3.78 -24.79 -0.47
C HIS A 247 -3.69 -25.62 0.81
N ALA A 248 -2.78 -25.27 1.72
CA ALA A 248 -2.63 -25.94 3.01
C ALA A 248 -3.61 -25.42 4.09
N TRP A 249 -4.40 -24.39 3.80
CA TRP A 249 -5.40 -23.86 4.72
C TRP A 249 -6.58 -24.83 4.83
N ASP A 250 -6.71 -25.46 5.99
CA ASP A 250 -7.76 -26.43 6.29
C ASP A 250 -9.13 -25.77 6.44
N ASP A 251 -10.12 -26.31 5.73
CA ASP A 251 -11.49 -25.77 5.68
C ASP A 251 -12.15 -25.74 7.07
N LYS A 252 -11.84 -26.70 7.96
CA LYS A 252 -12.38 -26.69 9.32
C LYS A 252 -11.88 -25.50 10.13
N ASN A 253 -10.59 -25.17 9.99
CA ASN A 253 -10.05 -23.97 10.63
C ASN A 253 -10.65 -22.70 10.03
N ILE A 254 -10.98 -22.68 8.72
CA ILE A 254 -11.64 -21.54 8.10
C ILE A 254 -13.03 -21.34 8.73
N ASP A 255 -13.82 -22.42 8.80
CA ASP A 255 -15.15 -22.36 9.40
C ASP A 255 -15.09 -21.94 10.88
N GLU A 256 -14.19 -22.51 11.67
CA GLU A 256 -14.00 -22.17 13.08
C GLU A 256 -13.61 -20.69 13.27
N LEU A 257 -12.71 -20.16 12.44
CA LEU A 257 -12.32 -18.74 12.50
C LEU A 257 -13.50 -17.83 12.21
N LEU A 258 -14.22 -18.11 11.12
CA LEU A 258 -15.37 -17.32 10.73
C LEU A 258 -16.51 -17.45 11.74
N ASP A 259 -16.66 -18.58 12.44
CA ASP A 259 -17.65 -18.74 13.53
C ASP A 259 -17.32 -17.85 14.74
N VAL A 260 -16.04 -17.79 15.13
CA VAL A 260 -15.57 -16.87 16.18
C VAL A 260 -15.82 -15.42 15.78
N ALA A 261 -15.52 -15.06 14.54
CA ALA A 261 -15.75 -13.72 14.01
C ALA A 261 -17.26 -13.39 13.95
N GLU A 262 -18.09 -14.32 13.48
CA GLU A 262 -19.55 -14.16 13.40
C GLU A 262 -20.18 -13.95 14.78
N ALA A 263 -19.79 -14.76 15.76
CA ALA A 263 -20.27 -14.63 17.13
C ALA A 263 -19.91 -13.25 17.70
N SER A 264 -18.66 -12.82 17.51
CA SER A 264 -18.18 -11.50 17.95
C SER A 264 -18.93 -10.36 17.26
N LEU A 265 -19.20 -10.45 15.95
CA LEU A 265 -19.98 -9.47 15.21
C LEU A 265 -21.42 -9.37 15.75
N ARG A 266 -22.07 -10.51 16.05
CA ARG A 266 -23.42 -10.54 16.63
C ARG A 266 -23.46 -9.86 18.00
N GLU A 267 -22.45 -10.08 18.83
CA GLU A 267 -22.31 -9.37 20.11
C GLU A 267 -22.13 -7.86 19.91
N CYS A 268 -21.29 -7.42 18.98
CA CYS A 268 -21.13 -6.00 18.65
C CYS A 268 -22.44 -5.36 18.16
N VAL A 269 -23.17 -6.03 17.26
CA VAL A 269 -24.46 -5.56 16.76
C VAL A 269 -25.46 -5.36 17.90
N SER A 270 -25.53 -6.31 18.84
CA SER A 270 -26.39 -6.22 20.02
C SER A 270 -25.94 -5.11 20.98
N ASN A 271 -24.67 -5.11 21.37
CA ASN A 271 -24.13 -4.22 22.42
C ASN A 271 -24.12 -2.75 21.99
N LEU A 272 -23.84 -2.48 20.71
CA LEU A 272 -23.84 -1.12 20.16
C LEU A 272 -25.19 -0.74 19.53
N SER A 273 -26.18 -1.65 19.56
CA SER A 273 -27.49 -1.49 18.92
C SER A 273 -27.38 -1.06 17.45
N LEU A 274 -26.46 -1.70 16.72
CA LEU A 274 -26.18 -1.35 15.33
C LEU A 274 -27.39 -1.69 14.44
N PRO A 275 -27.81 -0.79 13.54
CA PRO A 275 -28.84 -1.09 12.55
C PRO A 275 -28.26 -1.95 11.42
N ALA A 276 -27.74 -3.14 11.73
CA ALA A 276 -26.97 -3.97 10.82
C ALA A 276 -27.45 -5.44 10.81
N MET A 277 -27.18 -6.12 9.69
CA MET A 277 -27.37 -7.55 9.50
C MET A 277 -26.02 -8.22 9.31
N VAL A 278 -25.91 -9.47 9.73
CA VAL A 278 -24.71 -10.29 9.55
C VAL A 278 -24.80 -11.07 8.23
N LEU A 279 -23.70 -11.09 7.47
CA LEU A 279 -23.54 -11.84 6.22
C LEU A 279 -22.35 -12.79 6.33
N ARG A 280 -22.60 -14.10 6.18
CA ARG A 280 -21.57 -15.14 6.08
C ARG A 280 -21.39 -15.55 4.62
N LYS A 281 -20.13 -15.57 4.16
CA LYS A 281 -19.67 -16.08 2.87
C LYS A 281 -18.72 -17.26 3.10
N GLU A 282 -18.27 -17.91 2.02
CA GLU A 282 -17.34 -19.06 2.08
C GLU A 282 -16.03 -18.72 2.82
N ARG A 283 -15.50 -17.51 2.62
CA ARG A 283 -14.18 -17.10 3.14
C ARG A 283 -14.20 -15.74 3.81
N ALA A 284 -15.38 -15.28 4.21
CA ALA A 284 -15.57 -13.98 4.82
C ALA A 284 -16.83 -13.95 5.67
N VAL A 285 -16.84 -13.13 6.71
CA VAL A 285 -18.04 -12.81 7.47
C VAL A 285 -18.04 -11.34 7.85
N GLY A 286 -19.19 -10.69 7.81
CA GLY A 286 -19.27 -9.27 8.07
C GLY A 286 -20.65 -8.80 8.49
N ILE A 287 -20.74 -7.51 8.81
CA ILE A 287 -22.00 -6.81 9.04
C ILE A 287 -22.19 -5.72 7.99
N TYR A 288 -23.41 -5.56 7.52
CA TYR A 288 -23.80 -4.52 6.59
C TYR A 288 -25.07 -3.83 7.09
N PRO A 289 -25.32 -2.57 6.72
CA PRO A 289 -26.41 -1.79 7.29
C PRO A 289 -27.75 -2.30 6.77
N THR A 290 -28.76 -2.27 7.65
CA THR A 290 -30.15 -2.46 7.26
C THR A 290 -30.57 -1.37 6.28
N LYS A 291 -31.53 -1.67 5.39
CA LYS A 291 -31.94 -0.77 4.32
C LYS A 291 -32.29 0.62 4.86
N GLY A 292 -31.70 1.66 4.27
CA GLY A 292 -31.94 3.05 4.64
C GLY A 292 -31.15 3.56 5.86
N HIS A 293 -30.35 2.71 6.50
CA HIS A 293 -29.51 3.09 7.64
C HIS A 293 -28.04 3.23 7.24
N LYS A 294 -27.30 3.95 8.07
CA LYS A 294 -25.83 4.04 8.05
C LYS A 294 -25.32 3.83 9.46
N MET A 295 -24.11 3.29 9.57
CA MET A 295 -23.41 3.18 10.85
C MET A 295 -22.39 4.29 10.96
N HIS A 296 -22.16 4.79 12.17
CA HIS A 296 -21.12 5.78 12.41
C HIS A 296 -19.75 5.13 12.30
N ARG A 297 -18.76 5.89 11.82
CA ARG A 297 -17.39 5.40 11.66
C ARG A 297 -16.87 4.81 12.96
N GLU A 298 -17.06 5.51 14.08
CA GLU A 298 -16.59 5.10 15.40
C GLU A 298 -17.17 3.74 15.83
N GLN A 299 -18.42 3.44 15.46
CA GLN A 299 -19.05 2.14 15.74
C GLN A 299 -18.44 1.02 14.89
N LEU A 300 -18.11 1.31 13.63
CA LEU A 300 -17.43 0.38 12.74
C LEU A 300 -16.00 0.11 13.23
N GLU A 301 -15.27 1.16 13.64
CA GLU A 301 -13.92 1.00 14.21
C GLU A 301 -13.92 0.17 15.49
N GLU A 302 -14.86 0.43 16.42
CA GLU A 302 -15.02 -0.36 17.63
C GLU A 302 -15.29 -1.84 17.29
N THR A 303 -16.19 -2.09 16.33
CA THR A 303 -16.54 -3.44 15.89
C THR A 303 -15.31 -4.16 15.30
N VAL A 304 -14.55 -3.51 14.41
CA VAL A 304 -13.31 -4.06 13.84
C VAL A 304 -12.32 -4.43 14.95
N LEU A 305 -12.07 -3.53 15.89
CA LEU A 305 -11.09 -3.74 16.97
C LEU A 305 -11.51 -4.88 17.91
N VAL A 306 -12.79 -4.97 18.24
CA VAL A 306 -13.33 -6.07 19.07
C VAL A 306 -13.17 -7.40 18.35
N VAL A 307 -13.68 -7.52 17.12
CA VAL A 307 -13.64 -8.79 16.38
C VAL A 307 -12.21 -9.21 16.08
N GLN A 308 -11.35 -8.28 15.67
CA GLN A 308 -9.93 -8.55 15.46
C GLN A 308 -9.28 -9.12 16.72
N ASN A 309 -9.46 -8.47 17.87
CA ASN A 309 -8.87 -8.93 19.13
C ASN A 309 -9.42 -10.30 19.57
N MET A 310 -10.70 -10.58 19.33
CA MET A 310 -11.30 -11.89 19.64
C MET A 310 -10.71 -13.00 18.75
N VAL A 311 -10.61 -12.76 17.45
CA VAL A 311 -10.05 -13.72 16.50
C VAL A 311 -8.55 -13.93 16.75
N GLU A 312 -7.76 -12.86 16.95
CA GLU A 312 -6.31 -12.95 17.24
C GLU A 312 -6.00 -13.77 18.50
N ARG A 313 -6.90 -13.75 19.50
CA ARG A 313 -6.75 -14.49 20.75
C ARG A 313 -7.19 -15.95 20.67
N SER A 314 -8.01 -16.29 19.68
CA SER A 314 -8.45 -17.67 19.47
C SER A 314 -7.29 -18.57 19.01
N GLU A 315 -7.40 -19.88 19.25
CA GLU A 315 -6.39 -20.82 18.77
C GLU A 315 -6.36 -20.92 17.24
N VAL A 316 -7.52 -20.76 16.59
CA VAL A 316 -7.63 -20.81 15.13
C VAL A 316 -7.08 -19.56 14.45
N GLY A 317 -7.25 -18.37 15.04
CA GLY A 317 -6.69 -17.12 14.51
C GLY A 317 -5.16 -17.06 14.52
N LYS A 318 -4.49 -17.97 15.24
CA LYS A 318 -3.03 -18.16 15.18
C LYS A 318 -2.59 -19.05 14.01
N LYS A 319 -3.51 -19.82 13.42
CA LYS A 319 -3.23 -20.79 12.35
C LYS A 319 -3.50 -20.24 10.96
N LEU A 320 -4.45 -19.31 10.84
CA LEU A 320 -4.87 -18.75 9.56
C LEU A 320 -4.62 -17.24 9.50
N PRO A 321 -4.13 -16.73 8.34
CA PRO A 321 -4.15 -15.31 8.10
C PRO A 321 -5.58 -14.83 7.90
N PHE A 322 -5.87 -13.65 8.42
CA PHE A 322 -7.14 -12.96 8.21
C PHE A 322 -6.94 -11.44 8.26
N CYS A 323 -7.89 -10.70 7.70
CA CYS A 323 -7.97 -9.27 7.84
C CYS A 323 -9.37 -8.89 8.36
N ALA A 324 -9.43 -7.98 9.32
CA ALA A 324 -10.65 -7.34 9.76
C ALA A 324 -10.57 -5.86 9.37
N PHE A 325 -11.57 -5.32 8.68
CA PHE A 325 -11.51 -3.96 8.19
C PHE A 325 -12.87 -3.26 8.23
N ASN A 326 -12.80 -1.92 8.29
CA ASN A 326 -13.94 -1.02 8.16
C ASN A 326 -14.06 -0.61 6.68
N GLY A 327 -15.16 -0.99 6.02
CA GLY A 327 -15.44 -0.63 4.62
C GLY A 327 -16.22 0.68 4.47
N GLY A 328 -16.18 1.57 5.47
CA GLY A 328 -16.81 2.89 5.46
C GLY A 328 -18.28 2.88 5.85
N ASN A 329 -19.01 1.80 5.56
CA ASN A 329 -20.39 1.60 6.01
C ASN A 329 -20.72 0.13 6.34
N ASP A 330 -19.73 -0.76 6.32
CA ASP A 330 -19.79 -2.16 6.71
C ASP A 330 -18.49 -2.57 7.41
N VAL A 331 -18.49 -3.75 8.04
CA VAL A 331 -17.29 -4.38 8.61
C VAL A 331 -17.21 -5.79 8.10
N PHE A 332 -16.05 -6.21 7.61
CA PHE A 332 -15.81 -7.57 7.16
C PHE A 332 -14.52 -8.14 7.75
N ILE A 333 -14.56 -9.47 7.92
CA ILE A 333 -13.44 -10.31 8.31
C ILE A 333 -13.25 -11.32 7.20
N ASP A 334 -12.15 -11.17 6.46
CA ASP A 334 -11.80 -12.01 5.32
C ASP A 334 -10.69 -12.98 5.72
N ILE A 335 -10.74 -14.22 5.21
CA ILE A 335 -9.61 -15.16 5.26
C ILE A 335 -8.56 -14.70 4.25
N GLY A 336 -7.32 -14.59 4.71
CA GLY A 336 -6.22 -13.99 3.98
C GLY A 336 -6.09 -12.49 4.25
N ASP A 337 -5.11 -11.86 3.60
CA ASP A 337 -4.91 -10.41 3.64
C ASP A 337 -4.31 -9.91 2.31
N LYS A 338 -4.21 -8.60 2.10
CA LYS A 338 -3.62 -8.00 0.89
C LYS A 338 -2.22 -8.50 0.55
N SER A 339 -1.41 -8.95 1.52
CA SER A 339 -0.10 -9.53 1.21
C SER A 339 -0.23 -10.81 0.38
N TRP A 340 -1.22 -11.64 0.68
CA TRP A 340 -1.56 -12.84 -0.08
C TRP A 340 -2.09 -12.48 -1.48
N GLY A 341 -2.92 -11.45 -1.57
CA GLY A 341 -3.43 -10.94 -2.84
C GLY A 341 -2.32 -10.46 -3.78
N VAL A 342 -1.37 -9.68 -3.26
CA VAL A 342 -0.20 -9.21 -4.01
C VAL A 342 0.69 -10.38 -4.43
N ARG A 343 0.96 -11.35 -3.54
CA ARG A 343 1.73 -12.55 -3.88
C ARG A 343 1.03 -13.42 -4.93
N ALA A 344 -0.28 -13.55 -4.87
CA ALA A 344 -1.07 -14.22 -5.90
C ALA A 344 -0.96 -13.51 -7.25
N CYS A 345 -0.98 -12.17 -7.29
CA CYS A 345 -0.72 -11.41 -8.52
C CYS A 345 0.68 -11.70 -9.08
N GLN A 346 1.71 -11.72 -8.23
CA GLN A 346 3.08 -12.09 -8.61
C GLN A 346 3.13 -13.49 -9.22
N ARG A 347 2.51 -14.48 -8.56
CA ARG A 347 2.44 -15.88 -9.01
C ARG A 347 1.70 -16.02 -10.33
N TYR A 348 0.58 -15.33 -10.48
CA TYR A 348 -0.28 -15.39 -11.67
C TYR A 348 0.46 -14.92 -12.92
N PHE A 349 1.21 -13.82 -12.82
CA PHE A 349 2.02 -13.30 -13.93
C PHE A 349 3.36 -14.02 -14.13
N GLY A 350 3.44 -15.31 -13.76
CA GLY A 350 4.62 -16.14 -13.99
C GLY A 350 5.69 -16.06 -12.89
N GLY A 351 5.32 -15.66 -11.67
CA GLY A 351 6.25 -15.58 -10.54
C GLY A 351 7.15 -14.34 -10.62
N ILE A 352 6.55 -13.16 -10.83
CA ILE A 352 7.31 -11.89 -10.81
C ILE A 352 7.95 -11.71 -9.44
N ASP A 353 9.26 -11.43 -9.43
CA ASP A 353 10.02 -11.27 -8.20
C ASP A 353 9.50 -10.08 -7.36
N ARG A 354 9.62 -10.24 -6.03
CA ARG A 354 9.14 -9.25 -5.05
C ARG A 354 9.89 -7.93 -5.15
N SER A 355 11.16 -7.96 -5.55
CA SER A 355 11.98 -6.78 -5.84
C SER A 355 11.63 -6.09 -7.17
N MET A 356 10.76 -6.69 -7.99
CA MET A 356 10.24 -6.10 -9.24
C MET A 356 8.78 -5.65 -9.12
N THR A 357 8.23 -5.69 -7.90
CA THR A 357 6.83 -5.37 -7.61
C THR A 357 6.72 -4.13 -6.74
N LEU A 358 5.86 -3.19 -7.15
CA LEU A 358 5.46 -2.04 -6.33
C LEU A 358 3.98 -2.17 -5.98
N HIS A 359 3.65 -2.19 -4.70
CA HIS A 359 2.29 -1.95 -4.24
C HIS A 359 2.08 -0.47 -3.94
N VAL A 360 0.92 0.07 -4.31
CA VAL A 360 0.48 1.43 -4.03
C VAL A 360 -0.81 1.34 -3.23
N GLY A 361 -0.84 1.88 -2.02
CA GLY A 361 -1.99 1.79 -1.12
C GLY A 361 -1.98 2.80 0.02
N ASP A 362 -3.10 2.96 0.72
CA ASP A 362 -3.24 3.85 1.88
C ASP A 362 -3.14 3.10 3.22
N GLN A 363 -2.28 3.59 4.11
CA GLN A 363 -2.12 3.05 5.47
C GLN A 363 -2.63 3.98 6.57
N PHE A 364 -3.36 5.05 6.23
CA PHE A 364 -4.02 5.96 7.17
C PHE A 364 -5.37 5.42 7.63
N LEU A 365 -6.16 4.84 6.72
CA LEU A 365 -7.51 4.34 7.03
C LEU A 365 -7.53 2.94 7.68
N SER A 366 -6.36 2.33 7.89
CA SER A 366 -6.23 0.94 8.30
C SER A 366 -6.33 0.73 9.82
N ALA A 367 -7.44 1.12 10.45
CA ALA A 367 -7.87 0.36 11.62
C ALA A 367 -8.24 -1.04 11.11
N GLY A 368 -7.33 -2.00 11.33
CA GLY A 368 -7.33 -3.30 10.64
C GLY A 368 -6.07 -3.63 9.83
N ALA A 369 -5.14 -2.68 9.66
CA ALA A 369 -3.81 -2.91 9.04
C ALA A 369 -3.81 -3.47 7.59
N ASN A 370 -4.88 -3.27 6.82
CA ASN A 370 -5.07 -3.90 5.50
C ASN A 370 -3.87 -3.69 4.53
N ASP A 371 -3.56 -2.45 4.16
CA ASP A 371 -2.41 -2.13 3.27
C ASP A 371 -1.05 -2.24 3.95
N PHE A 372 -1.03 -2.25 5.29
CA PHE A 372 0.20 -2.46 6.03
C PHE A 372 0.77 -3.86 5.77
N LYS A 373 -0.09 -4.87 5.58
CA LYS A 373 0.32 -6.25 5.27
C LYS A 373 0.98 -6.36 3.90
N ALA A 374 0.61 -5.55 2.91
CA ALA A 374 1.23 -5.60 1.58
C ALA A 374 2.76 -5.35 1.61
N ARG A 375 3.27 -4.64 2.63
CA ARG A 375 4.72 -4.45 2.87
C ARG A 375 5.46 -5.78 3.11
N THR A 376 4.77 -6.82 3.55
CA THR A 376 5.36 -8.15 3.72
C THR A 376 5.31 -8.98 2.44
N ALA A 377 4.86 -8.42 1.31
CA ALA A 377 4.80 -9.07 0.00
C ALA A 377 5.70 -8.38 -1.03
N CYS A 378 5.84 -7.05 -0.99
CA CYS A 378 6.71 -6.30 -1.89
C CYS A 378 7.00 -4.89 -1.39
N THR A 379 7.78 -4.12 -2.15
CA THR A 379 7.98 -2.68 -1.93
C THR A 379 6.65 -1.95 -1.99
N THR A 380 6.36 -1.05 -1.05
CA THR A 380 5.03 -0.43 -0.93
C THR A 380 5.11 1.09 -0.79
N ALA A 381 4.55 1.82 -1.74
CA ALA A 381 4.35 3.26 -1.62
C ALA A 381 3.10 3.57 -0.80
N TRP A 382 3.26 4.38 0.25
CA TRP A 382 2.15 4.81 1.10
C TRP A 382 1.57 6.13 0.57
N ILE A 383 0.35 6.06 0.07
CA ILE A 383 -0.40 7.16 -0.52
C ILE A 383 -1.52 7.62 0.42
N ALA A 384 -1.86 8.91 0.41
CA ALA A 384 -2.92 9.48 1.24
C ALA A 384 -4.20 9.86 0.46
N ASN A 385 -4.15 9.87 -0.86
CA ASN A 385 -5.26 10.21 -1.75
C ASN A 385 -4.89 9.90 -3.23
N PRO A 386 -5.87 9.87 -4.15
CA PRO A 386 -5.61 9.58 -5.57
C PRO A 386 -4.63 10.54 -6.27
N ALA A 387 -4.55 11.81 -5.85
CA ALA A 387 -3.63 12.76 -6.46
C ALA A 387 -2.15 12.42 -6.15
N GLU A 388 -1.87 11.88 -4.97
CA GLU A 388 -0.54 11.37 -4.63
C GLU A 388 -0.18 10.10 -5.43
N THR A 389 -1.14 9.26 -5.83
CA THR A 389 -0.90 8.15 -6.77
C THR A 389 -0.44 8.68 -8.13
N VAL A 390 -1.09 9.73 -8.65
CA VAL A 390 -0.68 10.36 -9.91
C VAL A 390 0.74 10.93 -9.81
N GLN A 391 1.04 11.64 -8.72
CA GLN A 391 2.39 12.17 -8.48
C GLN A 391 3.45 11.06 -8.39
N LEU A 392 3.15 9.95 -7.72
CA LEU A 392 4.04 8.80 -7.62
C LEU A 392 4.35 8.20 -8.99
N LEU A 393 3.33 8.02 -9.84
CA LEU A 393 3.50 7.44 -11.18
C LEU A 393 4.26 8.39 -12.11
N ASP A 394 3.98 9.69 -12.06
CA ASP A 394 4.72 10.70 -12.82
C ASP A 394 6.21 10.72 -12.39
N GLU A 395 6.47 10.68 -11.07
CA GLU A 395 7.83 10.57 -10.52
C GLU A 395 8.53 9.29 -10.96
N MET A 396 7.83 8.15 -10.98
CA MET A 396 8.38 6.89 -11.46
C MET A 396 8.81 6.99 -12.93
N PHE A 397 7.98 7.58 -13.80
CA PHE A 397 8.31 7.76 -15.21
C PHE A 397 9.52 8.68 -15.43
N ASP A 398 9.63 9.77 -14.66
CA ASP A 398 10.80 10.65 -14.68
C ASP A 398 12.07 9.87 -14.32
N LEU A 399 12.03 9.11 -13.21
CA LEU A 399 13.17 8.32 -12.72
C LEU A 399 13.59 7.22 -13.71
N GLU A 400 12.64 6.50 -14.30
CA GLU A 400 12.92 5.49 -15.34
C GLU A 400 13.54 6.13 -16.59
N GLY A 401 13.05 7.31 -16.99
CA GLY A 401 13.58 8.09 -18.10
C GLY A 401 15.02 8.54 -17.87
N ASP A 402 15.32 9.08 -16.69
CA ASP A 402 16.67 9.54 -16.32
C ASP A 402 17.66 8.38 -16.20
N TYR A 403 17.24 7.28 -15.58
CA TYR A 403 18.07 6.07 -15.47
C TYR A 403 18.39 5.47 -16.84
N SER A 404 17.42 5.47 -17.76
CA SER A 404 17.62 4.98 -19.14
C SER A 404 18.60 5.85 -19.94
N LYS A 405 18.61 7.17 -19.70
CA LYS A 405 19.57 8.09 -20.33
C LYS A 405 20.98 7.91 -19.77
N GLY A 406 21.13 7.71 -18.45
CA GLY A 406 22.43 7.52 -17.81
C GLY A 406 23.13 6.20 -18.14
N LYS A 407 22.41 5.22 -18.70
CA LYS A 407 22.98 3.94 -19.20
C LYS A 407 23.47 3.99 -20.65
N LYS A 408 23.09 5.01 -21.42
CA LYS A 408 23.55 5.23 -22.80
C LYS A 408 24.76 6.15 -22.78
#